data_AF-A0A8C2W3N9-F1
#
_entry.id   AF-A0A8C2W3N9-F1
#
_cell.length_a   1.000
_cell.length_b   1.000
_cell.length_c   1.000
_cell.angle_alpha   90.00
_cell.angle_beta   90.00
_cell.angle_gamma   90.00
#
_symmetry.space_group_name_H-M   'P 1'
#
loop_
_entity.id
_entity.type
_entity.pdbx_description
1 polymer ?
#
loop_
_entity_poly.entity_id
_entity_poly.type
_entity_poly.pdbx_seq_one_letter_code
_entity_poly.pdbx_strand_id
1 'polypeptide(L)'
;MQTLVPARVAAEKVLPALELAEPLEQELVRAHDNVVCKACEYVVKKVVELIDNNSTEEKIIHALDSVCSVLPESVSEVCQEVVDTYGSSIVSLLLQEVSPELVCGELRLCMSGKGRLGQPRLPVLRRLHVPPGESRAP
;
A
#
# COMPACT_ATOMS: atom_id res chain seq x y z
N MET A 1 -54.09 47.45 -3.42
CA MET A 1 -53.71 46.06 -3.09
C MET A 1 -52.19 46.00 -3.02
N GLN A 2 -51.62 45.92 -1.82
CA GLN A 2 -50.18 45.77 -1.60
C GLN A 2 -49.94 44.33 -1.16
N THR A 3 -49.20 43.56 -1.95
CA THR A 3 -48.65 42.27 -1.52
C THR A 3 -47.36 42.56 -0.75
N LEU A 4 -47.43 42.40 0.56
CA LEU A 4 -46.29 42.48 1.46
C LEU A 4 -45.41 41.22 1.26
N VAL A 5 -44.14 41.41 0.92
CA VAL A 5 -43.12 40.35 0.96
C VAL A 5 -42.59 40.28 2.39
N PRO A 6 -42.58 39.11 3.07
CA PRO A 6 -42.10 39.05 4.43
C PRO A 6 -40.57 39.16 4.52
N ALA A 7 -40.19 39.88 5.57
CA ALA A 7 -38.88 40.13 6.15
C ALA A 7 -37.79 39.08 5.87
N ARG A 8 -36.67 39.56 5.33
CA ARG A 8 -35.33 39.01 5.59
C ARG A 8 -35.01 39.20 7.08
N VAL A 9 -35.17 38.20 7.96
CA VAL A 9 -34.53 38.20 9.28
C VAL A 9 -34.27 36.76 9.76
N ALA A 10 -32.99 36.48 10.02
CA ALA A 10 -32.44 35.47 10.92
C ALA A 10 -32.75 33.98 10.65
N ALA A 11 -31.93 33.35 9.82
CA ALA A 11 -31.56 31.95 10.00
C ALA A 11 -30.05 31.79 10.29
N GLU A 12 -29.41 32.80 10.89
CA GLU A 12 -28.01 32.80 11.32
C GLU A 12 -27.81 32.33 12.78
N LYS A 13 -28.83 31.74 13.43
CA LYS A 13 -28.71 31.25 14.82
C LYS A 13 -29.36 29.90 15.08
N VAL A 14 -29.11 28.93 14.20
CA VAL A 14 -29.32 27.51 14.56
C VAL A 14 -28.05 26.76 14.20
N LEU A 15 -27.09 26.83 15.11
CA LEU A 15 -25.99 25.87 15.23
C LEU A 15 -26.44 24.86 16.29
N PRO A 16 -26.97 23.68 15.94
CA PRO A 16 -27.29 22.68 16.94
C PRO A 16 -26.06 21.79 17.13
N ALA A 17 -25.31 22.05 18.21
CA ALA A 17 -24.52 21.12 19.06
C ALA A 17 -23.59 20.03 18.45
N LEU A 18 -23.59 19.76 17.16
CA LEU A 18 -22.81 18.69 16.51
C LEU A 18 -21.34 19.11 16.31
N GLU A 19 -21.06 20.41 16.23
CA GLU A 19 -19.71 20.96 15.98
C GLU A 19 -18.73 20.83 17.16
N LEU A 20 -19.19 20.39 18.35
CA LEU A 20 -18.31 20.17 19.51
C LEU A 20 -17.93 18.70 19.72
N ALA A 21 -18.55 17.75 19.00
CA ALA A 21 -18.15 16.34 19.00
C ALA A 21 -17.01 16.06 18.00
N GLU A 22 -16.95 16.83 16.91
CA GLU A 22 -16.00 16.65 15.80
C GLU A 22 -14.49 16.76 16.15
N PRO A 23 -14.03 17.63 17.09
CA PRO A 23 -12.60 17.80 17.34
C PRO A 23 -11.93 16.56 17.96
N LEU A 24 -12.62 15.89 18.88
CA LEU A 24 -12.06 14.74 19.62
C LEU A 24 -12.05 13.47 18.76
N GLU A 25 -13.08 13.30 17.92
CA GLU A 25 -13.16 12.19 16.98
C GLU A 25 -12.06 12.30 15.92
N GLN A 26 -11.77 13.51 15.42
CA GLN A 26 -10.66 13.72 14.48
C GLN A 26 -9.28 13.51 15.12
N GLU A 27 -9.10 13.89 16.38
CA GLU A 27 -7.84 13.70 17.10
C GLU A 27 -7.57 12.21 17.38
N LEU A 28 -8.62 11.45 17.73
CA LEU A 28 -8.55 10.01 17.92
C LEU A 28 -8.31 9.25 16.61
N VAL A 29 -8.97 9.66 15.52
CA VAL A 29 -8.75 9.07 14.18
C VAL A 29 -7.31 9.32 13.73
N ARG A 30 -6.76 10.53 13.92
CA ARG A 30 -5.36 10.81 13.62
C ARG A 30 -4.40 10.02 14.51
N ALA A 31 -4.70 9.88 15.80
CA ALA A 31 -3.90 9.06 16.70
C ALA A 31 -3.92 7.59 16.26
N HIS A 32 -5.08 7.07 15.86
CA HIS A 32 -5.23 5.72 15.32
C HIS A 32 -4.42 5.52 14.04
N ASP A 33 -4.54 6.43 13.06
CA ASP A 33 -3.80 6.36 11.79
C ASP A 33 -2.28 6.42 12.03
N ASN A 34 -1.83 7.25 12.98
CA ASN A 34 -0.43 7.30 13.37
C ASN A 34 0.06 5.99 14.00
N VAL A 35 -0.74 5.37 14.86
CA VAL A 35 -0.42 4.07 15.48
C VAL A 35 -0.37 2.96 14.42
N VAL A 36 -1.32 2.93 13.50
CA VAL A 36 -1.38 1.96 12.41
C VAL A 36 -0.17 2.12 11.47
N CYS A 37 0.18 3.37 11.13
CA CYS A 37 1.37 3.67 10.34
C CYS A 37 2.65 3.16 11.03
N LYS A 38 2.84 3.49 12.32
CA LYS A 38 4.03 3.06 13.08
C LYS A 38 4.09 1.55 13.28
N ALA A 39 2.95 0.89 13.47
CA ALA A 39 2.87 -0.55 13.53
C ALA A 39 3.28 -1.19 12.20
N CYS A 40 2.80 -0.66 11.08
CA CYS A 40 3.21 -1.12 9.75
C CYS A 40 4.73 -0.96 9.55
N GLU A 41 5.28 0.22 9.81
CA GLU A 41 6.72 0.49 9.64
C GLU A 41 7.56 -0.49 10.48
N TYR A 42 7.15 -0.73 11.72
CA TYR A 42 7.81 -1.68 12.60
C TYR A 42 7.75 -3.11 12.06
N VAL A 43 6.58 -3.57 11.62
CA VAL A 43 6.40 -4.92 11.07
C VAL A 43 7.24 -5.11 9.81
N VAL A 44 7.18 -4.15 8.87
CA VAL A 44 7.98 -4.23 7.64
C VAL A 44 9.46 -4.24 7.96
N LYS A 45 9.92 -3.39 8.88
CA LYS A 45 11.31 -3.40 9.34
C LYS A 45 11.69 -4.76 9.93
N LYS A 46 10.83 -5.38 10.74
CA LYS A 46 11.09 -6.72 11.30
C LYS A 46 11.11 -7.80 10.25
N VAL A 47 10.24 -7.75 9.24
CA VAL A 47 10.26 -8.70 8.12
C VAL A 47 11.56 -8.56 7.33
N VAL A 48 12.00 -7.33 7.04
CA VAL A 48 13.28 -7.07 6.36
C VAL A 48 14.48 -7.52 7.23
N GLU A 49 14.44 -7.31 8.55
CA GLU A 49 15.49 -7.83 9.46
C GLU A 49 15.50 -9.38 9.52
N LEU A 50 14.34 -10.03 9.42
CA LEU A 50 14.20 -11.49 9.44
C LEU A 50 14.62 -12.16 8.14
N ILE A 51 14.42 -11.47 7.01
CA ILE A 51 15.08 -11.81 5.75
C ILE A 51 16.55 -11.42 5.94
N ASP A 52 17.30 -12.31 6.58
CA ASP A 52 18.66 -12.11 7.07
C ASP A 52 19.49 -11.26 6.08
N ASN A 53 20.14 -10.17 6.52
CA ASN A 53 21.03 -9.37 5.66
C ASN A 53 22.22 -10.18 5.10
N ASN A 54 22.42 -11.41 5.59
CA ASN A 54 23.38 -12.40 5.09
C ASN A 54 22.70 -13.60 4.37
N SER A 55 21.39 -13.54 4.16
CA SER A 55 20.70 -14.55 3.35
C SER A 55 21.20 -14.41 1.92
N THR A 56 21.78 -15.49 1.41
CA THR A 56 22.13 -15.58 0.00
C THR A 56 20.87 -15.84 -0.80
N GLU A 57 20.91 -15.49 -2.08
CA GLU A 57 19.82 -15.74 -3.01
C GLU A 57 19.36 -17.21 -2.94
N GLU A 58 20.32 -18.12 -2.90
CA GLU A 58 20.12 -19.57 -2.79
C GLU A 58 19.35 -19.99 -1.53
N LYS A 59 19.59 -19.35 -0.38
CA LYS A 59 18.86 -19.69 0.85
C LYS A 59 17.38 -19.34 0.75
N ILE A 60 17.08 -18.21 0.10
CA ILE A 60 15.70 -17.75 -0.07
C ILE A 60 15.00 -18.60 -1.14
N ILE A 61 15.67 -18.92 -2.25
CA ILE A 61 15.14 -19.85 -3.26
C ILE A 61 14.84 -21.21 -2.64
N HIS A 62 15.75 -21.78 -1.85
CA HIS A 62 15.53 -23.05 -1.17
C HIS A 62 14.35 -22.98 -0.17
N ALA A 63 14.14 -21.84 0.49
CA ALA A 63 12.98 -21.65 1.33
C ALA A 63 11.68 -21.65 0.51
N LEU A 64 11.68 -21.03 -0.68
CA LEU A 64 10.55 -21.08 -1.62
C LEU A 64 10.27 -22.50 -2.11
N ASP A 65 11.30 -23.28 -2.46
CA ASP A 65 11.15 -24.70 -2.83
C ASP A 65 10.54 -25.54 -1.71
N SER A 66 10.96 -25.27 -0.47
CA SER A 66 10.42 -25.93 0.73
C SER A 66 8.95 -25.59 0.92
N VAL A 67 8.53 -24.36 0.61
CA VAL A 67 7.12 -23.96 0.62
C VAL A 67 6.36 -24.69 -0.48
N CYS A 68 6.87 -24.78 -1.70
CA CYS A 68 6.21 -25.51 -2.79
C CYS A 68 6.01 -26.99 -2.46
N SER A 69 6.96 -27.58 -1.72
CA SER A 69 6.93 -29.00 -1.31
C SER A 69 5.85 -29.33 -0.26
N VAL A 70 5.37 -28.34 0.51
CA VAL A 70 4.30 -28.56 1.52
C VAL A 70 2.91 -28.24 1.01
N LEU A 71 2.80 -27.66 -0.19
CA LEU A 71 1.52 -27.36 -0.82
C LEU A 71 0.85 -28.64 -1.36
N PRO A 72 -0.49 -28.65 -1.48
CA PRO A 72 -1.21 -29.72 -2.16
C PRO A 72 -0.69 -29.91 -3.59
N GLU A 73 -0.72 -31.16 -4.08
CA GLU A 73 -0.18 -31.54 -5.39
C GLU A 73 -0.69 -30.64 -6.52
N SER A 74 -1.98 -30.26 -6.48
CA SER A 74 -2.64 -29.38 -7.45
C SER A 74 -2.06 -27.96 -7.55
N VAL A 75 -1.27 -27.52 -6.57
CA VAL A 75 -0.66 -26.20 -6.51
C VAL A 75 0.87 -26.29 -6.49
N SER A 76 1.44 -27.42 -6.06
CA SER A 76 2.89 -27.61 -5.95
C SER A 76 3.61 -27.43 -7.28
N GLU A 77 3.07 -27.96 -8.38
CA GLU A 77 3.69 -27.91 -9.71
C GLU A 77 3.73 -26.46 -10.23
N VAL A 78 2.63 -25.72 -10.05
CA VAL A 78 2.53 -24.30 -10.40
C VAL A 78 3.43 -23.45 -9.49
N CYS A 79 3.52 -23.79 -8.20
CA CYS A 79 4.44 -23.13 -7.28
C CYS A 79 5.89 -23.30 -7.74
N GLN A 80 6.28 -24.52 -8.11
CA GLN A 80 7.62 -24.82 -8.60
C GLN A 80 7.93 -24.06 -9.90
N GLU A 81 6.98 -24.03 -10.85
CA GLU A 81 7.13 -23.23 -12.08
C GLU A 81 7.37 -21.74 -11.78
N VAL A 82 6.67 -21.20 -10.77
CA VAL A 82 6.84 -19.81 -10.34
C VAL A 82 8.22 -19.60 -9.70
N VAL A 83 8.69 -20.52 -8.86
CA VAL A 83 10.02 -20.44 -8.24
C VAL A 83 11.13 -20.57 -9.28
N ASP A 84 11.01 -21.50 -10.22
CA ASP A 84 12.00 -21.71 -11.28
C ASP A 84 12.06 -20.52 -12.26
N THR A 85 10.91 -19.94 -12.58
CA THR A 85 10.81 -18.84 -13.55
C THR A 85 11.13 -17.48 -12.93
N TYR A 86 10.65 -17.24 -11.71
CA TYR A 86 10.67 -15.92 -11.07
C TYR A 86 11.48 -15.87 -9.77
N GLY A 87 11.99 -16.99 -9.26
CA GLY A 87 12.68 -17.09 -7.97
C GLY A 87 13.76 -16.03 -7.80
N SER A 88 14.75 -15.95 -8.69
CA SER A 88 15.80 -14.92 -8.65
C SER A 88 15.26 -13.48 -8.65
N SER A 89 14.16 -13.22 -9.37
CA SER A 89 13.52 -11.90 -9.38
C SER A 89 12.79 -11.62 -8.06
N ILE A 90 12.07 -12.60 -7.53
CA ILE A 90 11.39 -12.53 -6.23
C ILE A 90 12.44 -12.26 -5.14
N VAL A 91 13.55 -13.00 -5.14
CA VAL A 91 14.61 -12.82 -4.16
C VAL A 91 15.30 -11.46 -4.33
N SER A 92 15.57 -11.03 -5.55
CA SER A 92 16.10 -9.68 -5.81
C SER A 92 15.19 -8.59 -5.26
N LEU A 93 13.87 -8.76 -5.38
CA LEU A 93 12.89 -7.81 -4.81
C LEU A 93 12.83 -7.87 -3.28
N LEU A 94 13.03 -9.04 -2.68
CA LEU A 94 13.08 -9.21 -1.24
C LEU A 94 14.38 -8.66 -0.62
N LEU A 95 15.50 -8.76 -1.35
CA LEU A 95 16.82 -8.27 -0.92
C LEU A 95 17.06 -6.80 -1.21
N GLN A 96 16.36 -6.22 -2.19
CA GLN A 96 16.35 -4.77 -2.37
C GLN A 96 15.72 -4.16 -1.13
N GLU A 97 16.52 -3.57 -0.23
CA GLU A 97 16.11 -2.92 1.01
C GLU A 97 14.78 -2.16 0.85
N VAL A 98 13.68 -2.83 1.18
CA VAL A 98 12.36 -2.25 0.99
C VAL A 98 12.14 -1.30 2.16
N SER A 99 12.23 0.01 1.90
CA SER A 99 12.05 1.00 2.96
C SER A 99 10.64 0.86 3.57
N PRO A 100 10.51 0.69 4.90
CA PRO A 100 9.22 0.55 5.57
C PRO A 100 8.23 1.67 5.21
N GLU A 101 8.73 2.88 5.02
CA GLU A 101 7.95 4.06 4.68
C GLU A 101 7.28 3.93 3.30
N LEU A 102 7.97 3.37 2.29
CA LEU A 102 7.40 3.16 0.96
C LEU A 102 6.33 2.06 0.99
N VAL A 103 6.58 0.95 1.70
CA VAL A 103 5.60 -0.16 1.80
C VAL A 103 4.32 0.33 2.49
N CYS A 104 4.47 0.98 3.64
CA CYS A 104 3.32 1.45 4.42
C CYS A 104 2.60 2.62 3.72
N GLY A 105 3.30 3.39 2.89
CA GLY A 105 2.71 4.38 1.99
C GLY A 105 1.87 3.75 0.87
N GLU A 106 2.38 2.73 0.18
CA GLU A 106 1.65 2.03 -0.88
C GLU A 106 0.44 1.24 -0.35
N LEU A 107 0.56 0.67 0.85
CA LEU A 107 -0.57 0.05 1.57
C LEU A 107 -1.57 1.07 2.11
N ARG A 108 -1.29 2.38 1.97
CA ARG A 108 -2.10 3.49 2.50
C ARG A 108 -2.33 3.45 4.01
N LEU A 109 -1.43 2.80 4.74
CA LEU A 109 -1.44 2.72 6.20
C LEU A 109 -0.75 3.94 6.83
N CYS A 110 0.13 4.59 6.07
CA CYS A 110 0.72 5.87 6.41
C CYS A 110 0.15 6.96 5.51
N MET A 111 -0.65 7.86 6.07
CA MET A 111 -1.02 9.09 5.38
C MET A 111 0.15 10.07 5.45
N SER A 112 0.89 10.23 4.35
CA SER A 112 1.77 11.38 4.19
C SER A 112 0.93 12.63 4.38
N GLY A 113 1.20 13.43 5.42
CA GLY A 113 0.43 14.62 5.83
C GLY A 113 0.35 15.78 4.82
N LYS A 114 0.51 15.50 3.52
CA LYS A 114 0.17 16.39 2.42
C LYS A 114 -1.06 15.83 1.73
N GLY A 115 -2.21 16.45 2.01
CA GLY A 115 -3.44 16.18 1.29
C GLY A 115 -3.20 16.15 -0.22
N ARG A 116 -3.64 15.08 -0.87
CA ARG A 116 -3.84 14.95 -2.33
C ARG A 116 -2.88 15.76 -3.23
N LEU A 117 -1.57 15.72 -3.03
CA LEU A 117 -0.60 16.28 -3.99
C LEU A 117 0.67 15.43 -4.01
N GLY A 118 0.72 14.51 -4.97
CA GLY A 118 1.95 13.86 -5.41
C GLY A 118 2.20 12.48 -4.81
N GLN A 119 1.61 11.46 -5.43
CA GLN A 119 2.31 10.17 -5.53
C GLN A 119 3.66 10.45 -6.20
N PRO A 120 4.82 10.10 -5.62
CA PRO A 120 5.91 9.66 -6.47
C PRO A 120 5.39 8.36 -7.10
N ARG A 121 4.86 8.45 -8.32
CA ARG A 121 4.72 7.25 -9.14
C ARG A 121 6.13 6.69 -9.22
N LEU A 122 6.42 5.57 -8.56
CA LEU A 122 7.60 4.79 -8.93
C LEU A 122 7.49 4.55 -10.44
N PRO A 123 8.49 4.92 -11.26
CA PRO A 123 8.43 4.71 -12.71
C PRO A 123 8.61 3.24 -13.11
N VAL A 124 8.46 2.29 -12.19
CA VAL A 124 8.83 0.89 -12.40
C VAL A 124 7.58 0.05 -12.61
N LEU A 125 7.11 0.06 -13.88
CA LEU A 125 6.50 -1.08 -14.61
C LEU A 125 5.70 -0.57 -15.82
N ARG A 126 6.31 0.31 -16.63
CA ARG A 126 5.78 0.63 -17.98
C ARG A 126 6.40 -0.23 -19.09
N ARG A 127 7.02 -1.36 -18.77
CA ARG A 127 7.58 -2.30 -19.76
C ARG A 127 7.35 -3.76 -19.38
N LEU A 128 6.12 -4.23 -19.54
CA LEU A 128 5.85 -5.63 -19.91
C LEU A 128 4.50 -5.83 -20.62
N HIS A 129 3.75 -4.77 -20.92
CA HIS A 129 2.62 -4.87 -21.82
C HIS A 129 3.08 -4.63 -23.26
N VAL A 130 3.54 -5.69 -23.93
CA VAL A 130 3.60 -5.74 -25.40
C VAL A 130 2.21 -6.13 -25.88
N PRO A 131 1.44 -5.24 -26.53
CA PRO A 131 0.23 -5.65 -27.23
C PRO A 131 0.61 -6.52 -28.44
N PRO A 132 -0.14 -7.61 -28.72
CA PRO A 132 0.13 -8.43 -29.90
C PRO A 132 -0.29 -7.65 -31.15
N GLY A 133 0.65 -7.35 -32.06
CA GLY A 133 0.27 -6.97 -33.43
C GLY A 133 1.09 -5.94 -34.19
N GLU A 134 2.20 -5.39 -33.67
CA GLU A 134 3.00 -4.43 -34.47
C GLU A 134 4.17 -5.15 -35.17
N SER A 135 3.95 -5.53 -36.42
CA SER A 135 4.99 -6.04 -37.32
C SER A 135 5.96 -4.91 -37.66
N ARG A 136 7.21 -5.02 -37.18
CA ARG A 136 8.29 -4.09 -37.58
C ARG A 136 8.92 -4.59 -38.88
N ALA A 137 8.53 -3.99 -39.99
CA ALA A 137 9.26 -4.05 -41.25
C ALA A 137 10.44 -3.04 -41.23
N PRO A 138 11.45 -3.20 -42.10
CA PRO A 138 12.87 -3.03 -41.78
C PRO A 138 13.34 -1.58 -41.51
#